data_AF-A0A8R1WXL6-F1
#
_entry.id   AF-A0A8R1WXL6-F1
#
_cell.length_a   1.000
_cell.length_b   1.000
_cell.length_c   1.000
_cell.angle_alpha   90.00
_cell.angle_beta   90.00
_cell.angle_gamma   90.00
#
_symmetry.space_group_name_H-M   'P 1'
#
loop_
_entity.id
_entity.type
_entity.pdbx_description
1 polymer ?
#
loop_
_entity_poly.entity_id
_entity_poly.type
_entity_poly.pdbx_seq_one_letter_code
_entity_poly.pdbx_strand_id
1 'polypeptide(L)'
;MGVNNALYIQIHCFADASIKASAAAMYSYLRATDEYGNHVAHLIASKSRVAPLKVISLAKLELCAAVLLVRLVHKILPSLRVNCVRRYFWSDSTIVLAWISSPASKWKTFVAHRVGEVQQFSAITEWAHVNSEDNPADVHSRGCSPK
;
A
#
# COMPACT_ATOMS: atom_id res chain seq x y z
N MET A 1 21.51 -2.83 15.98
CA MET A 1 20.53 -3.42 16.93
C MET A 1 19.48 -4.12 16.10
N GLY A 2 19.48 -5.45 16.12
CA GLY A 2 18.68 -6.27 15.22
C GLY A 2 17.24 -6.44 15.71
N VAL A 3 16.35 -6.77 14.77
CA VAL A 3 14.91 -7.05 14.92
C VAL A 3 14.58 -8.15 15.97
N ASN A 4 15.59 -8.80 16.55
CA ASN A 4 15.47 -9.95 17.45
C ASN A 4 14.89 -9.65 18.85
N ASN A 5 14.79 -8.38 19.27
CA ASN A 5 14.16 -7.98 20.55
C ASN A 5 12.83 -7.22 20.36
N ALA A 6 12.24 -7.24 19.16
CA ALA A 6 11.00 -6.53 18.89
C ALA A 6 9.80 -7.31 19.45
N LEU A 7 9.08 -6.74 20.42
CA LEU A 7 7.84 -7.31 20.94
C LEU A 7 6.67 -7.14 19.96
N TYR A 8 6.69 -6.05 19.18
CA TYR A 8 5.64 -5.74 18.21
C TYR A 8 6.24 -5.40 16.86
N ILE A 9 5.91 -6.21 15.86
CA ILE A 9 6.28 -5.99 14.46
C ILE A 9 5.04 -5.59 13.69
N GLN A 10 5.04 -4.37 13.16
CA GLN A 10 3.99 -3.84 12.29
C GLN A 10 4.53 -3.60 10.89
N ILE A 11 3.71 -3.84 9.88
CA ILE A 11 4.04 -3.51 8.49
C ILE A 11 3.08 -2.43 8.03
N HIS A 12 3.64 -1.29 7.61
CA HIS A 12 2.87 -0.19 7.02
C HIS A 12 3.16 -0.14 5.53
N CYS A 13 2.10 -0.11 4.73
CA CYS A 13 2.14 -0.21 3.29
C CYS A 13 1.32 0.92 2.67
N PHE A 14 1.95 1.73 1.84
CA PHE A 14 1.35 2.92 1.24
C PHE A 14 1.19 2.70 -0.26
N ALA A 15 -0.01 2.93 -0.78
CA ALA A 15 -0.29 2.92 -2.21
C ALA A 15 -0.54 4.36 -2.66
N ASP A 16 0.05 4.71 -3.79
CA ASP A 16 -0.25 5.96 -4.47
C ASP A 16 -0.19 5.77 -5.99
N ALA A 17 -0.94 6.57 -6.73
CA ALA A 17 -0.84 6.66 -8.18
C ALA A 17 -1.06 8.08 -8.67
N SER A 18 -0.23 8.49 -9.63
CA SER A 18 -0.32 9.81 -10.25
C SER A 18 -0.54 9.71 -11.74
N ILE A 19 -1.48 10.53 -12.25
CA ILE A 19 -1.65 10.73 -13.70
C ILE A 19 -0.41 11.42 -14.28
N LYS A 20 0.20 12.36 -13.55
CA LYS A 20 1.33 13.17 -14.03
C LYS A 20 2.60 12.34 -14.23
N ALA A 21 2.91 11.43 -13.30
CA ALA A 21 4.04 10.52 -13.48
C ALA A 21 3.66 9.26 -14.27
N SER A 22 2.38 9.08 -14.63
CA SER A 22 1.87 7.84 -15.21
C SER A 22 2.44 6.65 -14.45
N ALA A 23 2.31 6.62 -13.11
CA ALA A 23 2.94 5.60 -12.29
C ALA A 23 2.14 5.28 -11.03
N ALA A 24 2.13 4.00 -10.64
CA ALA A 24 1.72 3.53 -9.32
C ALA A 24 2.98 3.32 -8.48
N ALA A 25 3.07 3.95 -7.31
CA ALA A 25 4.19 3.86 -6.39
C ALA A 25 3.75 3.20 -5.07
N MET A 26 4.64 2.39 -4.50
CA MET A 26 4.33 1.58 -3.32
C MET A 26 5.50 1.59 -2.36
N TYR A 27 5.21 1.80 -1.08
CA TYR A 27 6.22 1.84 -0.02
C TYR A 27 5.77 0.97 1.13
N SER A 28 6.61 0.03 1.52
CA SER A 28 6.37 -0.82 2.68
C SER A 28 7.53 -0.73 3.65
N TYR A 29 7.25 -0.41 4.90
CA TYR A 29 8.24 -0.43 5.97
C TYR A 29 7.78 -1.27 7.16
N LEU A 30 8.75 -1.89 7.83
CA LEU A 30 8.59 -2.62 9.07
C LEU A 30 8.84 -1.64 10.21
N ARG A 31 7.87 -1.50 11.12
CA ARG A 31 8.07 -0.83 12.40
C ARG A 31 8.21 -1.90 13.47
N ALA A 32 9.37 -1.96 14.08
CA ALA A 32 9.64 -2.78 15.26
C ALA A 32 9.58 -1.87 16.49
N THR A 33 8.81 -2.29 17.51
CA THR A 33 8.76 -1.62 18.80
C THR A 33 9.36 -2.54 19.86
N ASP A 34 10.33 -2.03 20.61
CA ASP A 34 10.94 -2.74 21.73
C ASP A 34 10.10 -2.62 23.02
N GLU A 35 10.55 -3.28 24.09
CA GLU A 35 9.92 -3.25 25.41
C GLU A 35 9.95 -1.87 26.10
N TYR A 36 10.79 -0.95 25.63
CA TYR A 36 10.93 0.41 26.16
C TYR A 36 10.17 1.45 25.32
N GLY A 37 9.45 1.01 24.29
CA GLY A 37 8.69 1.89 23.39
C GLY A 37 9.51 2.55 22.29
N ASN A 38 10.78 2.18 22.10
CA ASN A 38 11.59 2.70 20.99
C ASN A 38 11.13 2.08 19.67
N HIS A 39 11.11 2.88 18.61
CA HIS A 39 10.69 2.46 17.28
C HIS A 39 11.86 2.42 16.32
N VAL A 40 12.00 1.31 15.60
CA VAL A 40 12.92 1.19 14.47
C VAL A 40 12.12 0.91 13.21
N ALA A 41 12.36 1.70 12.16
CA ALA A 41 11.72 1.54 10.86
C ALA A 41 12.73 1.02 9.82
N HIS A 42 12.36 -0.03 9.09
CA HIS A 42 13.15 -0.56 7.98
C HIS A 42 12.32 -0.62 6.70
N LEU A 43 12.82 -0.02 5.62
CA LEU A 43 12.21 -0.18 4.29
C LEU A 43 12.33 -1.66 3.87
N ILE A 44 11.19 -2.28 3.56
CA ILE A 44 11.15 -3.69 3.17
C ILE A 44 11.12 -3.82 1.65
N ALA A 45 10.25 -3.02 1.01
CA ALA A 45 10.12 -3.01 -0.44
C ALA A 45 9.52 -1.69 -0.92
N SER A 46 10.04 -1.21 -2.04
CA SER A 46 9.40 -0.19 -2.86
C SER A 46 9.25 -0.71 -4.29
N LYS A 47 8.19 -0.30 -4.97
CA LYS A 47 8.00 -0.64 -6.38
C LYS A 47 7.15 0.40 -7.08
N SER A 48 7.59 0.75 -8.28
CA SER A 48 6.92 1.68 -9.18
C SER A 48 6.50 0.95 -10.45
N ARG A 49 5.33 1.27 -11.02
CA ARG A 49 4.90 0.71 -12.31
C ARG A 49 4.30 1.80 -13.18
N VAL A 50 4.76 1.88 -14.43
CA VAL A 50 4.22 2.83 -15.42
C VAL A 50 2.74 2.51 -15.69
N ALA A 51 1.92 3.55 -15.77
CA ALA A 51 0.49 3.50 -15.97
C ALA A 51 0.17 2.95 -17.38
N PRO A 52 -1.01 2.32 -17.55
CA PRO A 52 -1.43 1.83 -18.86
C PRO A 52 -1.52 2.96 -19.89
N LEU A 53 -1.15 2.69 -21.14
CA LEU A 53 -1.31 3.62 -22.28
C LEU A 53 -2.76 4.05 -22.52
N LYS A 54 -3.73 3.27 -22.04
CA LYS A 54 -5.15 3.64 -22.03
C LYS A 54 -5.41 4.62 -20.90
N VAL A 55 -5.91 5.81 -21.25
CA VAL A 55 -6.38 6.81 -20.30
C VAL A 55 -7.48 6.21 -19.43
N ILE A 56 -7.18 6.05 -18.13
CA ILE A 56 -8.13 5.65 -17.10
C ILE A 56 -8.18 6.74 -16.03
N SER A 57 -9.30 6.83 -15.31
CA SER A 57 -9.48 7.83 -14.25
C SER A 57 -8.48 7.63 -13.10
N LEU A 58 -8.13 8.70 -12.39
CA LEU A 58 -7.22 8.68 -11.24
C LEU A 58 -7.59 7.59 -10.22
N ALA A 59 -8.86 7.53 -9.80
CA ALA A 59 -9.35 6.50 -8.88
C ALA A 59 -9.10 5.06 -9.35
N LYS A 60 -9.12 4.82 -10.66
CA LYS A 60 -8.81 3.48 -11.20
C LYS A 60 -7.31 3.19 -11.18
N LEU A 61 -6.46 4.21 -11.33
CA LEU A 61 -5.01 4.07 -11.17
C LEU A 61 -4.65 3.80 -9.71
N GLU A 62 -5.23 4.55 -8.78
CA GLU A 62 -5.06 4.36 -7.34
C GLU A 62 -5.54 2.96 -6.91
N LEU A 63 -6.67 2.48 -7.44
CA LEU A 63 -7.11 1.10 -7.23
C LEU A 63 -6.12 0.07 -7.80
N CYS A 64 -5.47 0.36 -8.93
CA CYS A 64 -4.41 -0.51 -9.44
C CYS A 64 -3.17 -0.50 -8.53
N ALA A 65 -2.82 0.65 -7.95
CA ALA A 65 -1.75 0.74 -6.96
C ALA A 65 -2.07 -0.10 -5.71
N ALA A 66 -3.30 -0.02 -5.20
CA ALA A 66 -3.77 -0.85 -4.10
C ALA A 66 -3.64 -2.35 -4.38
N VAL A 67 -4.03 -2.81 -5.58
CA VAL A 67 -3.86 -4.22 -6.01
C VAL A 67 -2.39 -4.63 -6.07
N LEU A 68 -1.52 -3.77 -6.62
CA LEU A 68 -0.10 -4.06 -6.67
C LEU A 68 0.50 -4.14 -5.26
N LEU A 69 -0.01 -3.34 -4.32
CA LEU A 69 0.50 -3.25 -2.95
C LEU A 69 0.22 -4.56 -2.21
N VAL A 70 -1.02 -5.02 -2.23
CA VAL A 70 -1.40 -6.29 -1.57
C VAL A 70 -0.65 -7.49 -2.17
N ARG A 71 -0.45 -7.51 -3.50
CA ARG A 71 0.32 -8.56 -4.18
C ARG A 71 1.79 -8.56 -3.74
N LEU A 72 2.40 -7.38 -3.67
CA LEU A 72 3.78 -7.24 -3.23
C LEU A 72 3.93 -7.74 -1.80
N VAL A 73 3.08 -7.24 -0.89
CA VAL A 73 3.08 -7.64 0.53
C VAL A 73 2.88 -9.14 0.67
N HIS A 74 1.90 -9.72 -0.01
CA HIS A 74 1.65 -11.16 0.00
C HIS A 74 2.86 -11.98 -0.47
N LYS A 75 3.64 -11.47 -1.43
CA LYS A 75 4.85 -12.13 -1.93
C LYS A 75 6.06 -12.00 -0.99
N ILE A 76 6.23 -10.85 -0.34
CA ILE A 76 7.41 -10.60 0.53
C ILE A 76 7.23 -11.13 1.95
N LEU A 77 6.00 -11.18 2.45
CA LEU A 77 5.70 -11.55 3.84
C LEU A 77 6.27 -12.92 4.23
N PRO A 78 6.11 -13.98 3.42
CA PRO A 78 6.68 -15.29 3.75
C PRO A 78 8.22 -15.29 3.80
N SER A 79 8.87 -14.44 3.00
CA SER A 79 10.33 -14.36 2.91
C SER A 79 10.97 -13.64 4.09
N LEU A 80 10.22 -12.78 4.79
CA LEU A 80 10.74 -11.98 5.90
C LEU A 80 11.00 -12.80 7.17
N ARG A 81 10.41 -14.00 7.29
CA ARG A 81 10.53 -14.87 8.50
C ARG A 81 10.28 -14.12 9.82
N VAL A 82 9.43 -13.08 9.79
CA VAL A 82 9.02 -12.31 10.96
C VAL A 82 7.61 -12.71 11.36
N ASN A 83 7.36 -12.87 12.66
CA ASN A 83 6.01 -12.96 13.21
C ASN A 83 5.41 -11.55 13.19
N CYS A 84 4.91 -11.14 12.02
CA CYS A 84 4.22 -9.87 11.86
C CYS A 84 2.94 -9.87 12.71
N VAL A 85 2.86 -8.92 13.64
CA VAL A 85 1.72 -8.79 14.56
C VAL A 85 0.56 -8.07 13.86
N ARG A 86 0.85 -7.14 12.93
CA ARG A 86 -0.19 -6.36 12.26
C ARG A 86 0.27 -5.76 10.93
N ARG A 87 -0.64 -5.69 9.96
CA ARG A 87 -0.44 -5.01 8.67
C ARG A 87 -1.41 -3.83 8.55
N TYR A 88 -0.93 -2.77 7.92
CA TYR A 88 -1.70 -1.58 7.61
C TYR A 88 -1.50 -1.21 6.14
N PHE A 89 -2.59 -1.01 5.42
CA PHE A 89 -2.61 -0.54 4.04
C PHE A 89 -3.20 0.87 4.01
N TRP A 90 -2.45 1.80 3.45
CA TRP A 90 -2.77 3.23 3.43
C TRP A 90 -3.03 3.69 2.00
N SER A 91 -4.10 4.46 1.84
CA SER A 91 -4.41 5.18 0.61
C SER A 91 -4.97 6.56 0.98
N ASP A 92 -4.63 7.57 0.20
CA ASP A 92 -5.21 8.92 0.29
C ASP A 92 -6.48 9.08 -0.56
N SER A 93 -6.83 8.04 -1.33
CA SER A 93 -8.05 8.03 -2.13
C SER A 93 -9.22 7.48 -1.34
N THR A 94 -10.06 8.39 -0.85
CA THR A 94 -11.34 8.05 -0.20
C THR A 94 -12.27 7.24 -1.12
N ILE A 95 -12.19 7.45 -2.44
CA ILE A 95 -12.95 6.68 -3.43
C ILE A 95 -12.49 5.22 -3.44
N VAL A 96 -11.18 4.98 -3.46
CA VAL A 96 -10.62 3.61 -3.42
C VAL A 96 -10.98 2.92 -2.11
N LEU A 97 -10.87 3.62 -0.98
CA LEU A 97 -11.27 3.08 0.32
C LEU A 97 -12.76 2.72 0.37
N ALA A 98 -13.64 3.56 -0.21
CA ALA A 98 -15.06 3.28 -0.32
C ALA A 98 -15.36 2.06 -1.21
N TRP A 99 -14.58 1.86 -2.27
CA TRP A 99 -14.69 0.65 -3.10
C TRP A 99 -14.25 -0.60 -2.36
N ILE A 100 -13.13 -0.55 -1.64
CA ILE A 100 -12.57 -1.67 -0.87
C ILE A 100 -13.47 -2.05 0.30
N SER A 101 -14.15 -1.09 0.94
CA SER A 101 -15.03 -1.35 2.08
C SER A 101 -16.36 -2.03 1.73
N SER A 102 -16.70 -2.11 0.44
CA SER A 102 -17.93 -2.72 -0.06
C SER A 102 -17.68 -4.04 -0.79
N PRO A 103 -18.62 -5.00 -0.79
CA PRO A 103 -18.49 -6.23 -1.55
C PRO A 103 -18.20 -5.98 -3.03
N ALA A 104 -17.21 -6.69 -3.58
CA ALA A 104 -16.78 -6.56 -4.98
C ALA A 104 -17.94 -6.67 -5.99
N SER A 105 -18.96 -7.50 -5.70
CA SER A 105 -20.14 -7.73 -6.54
C SER A 105 -21.01 -6.49 -6.78
N LYS A 106 -20.89 -5.45 -5.95
CA LYS A 106 -21.62 -4.18 -6.13
C LYS A 106 -21.07 -3.34 -7.29
N TRP A 107 -19.86 -3.61 -7.75
CA TRP A 107 -19.14 -2.74 -8.68
C TRP A 107 -19.17 -3.24 -10.12
N LYS A 108 -18.91 -2.34 -11.08
CA LYS A 108 -18.69 -2.74 -12.48
C LYS A 108 -17.41 -3.56 -12.60
N THR A 109 -17.35 -4.43 -13.60
CA THR A 109 -16.32 -5.47 -13.82
C THR A 109 -14.89 -5.02 -13.52
N PHE A 110 -14.46 -3.85 -14.01
CA PHE A 110 -13.09 -3.34 -13.76
C PHE A 110 -12.76 -3.16 -12.28
N VAL A 111 -13.68 -2.53 -11.54
CA VAL A 111 -13.53 -2.24 -10.11
C VAL A 111 -13.79 -3.51 -9.31
N ALA A 112 -14.84 -4.26 -9.66
CA ALA A 112 -15.19 -5.51 -8.99
C ALA A 112 -14.02 -6.50 -8.95
N HIS A 113 -13.37 -6.76 -10.09
CA HIS A 113 -12.24 -7.71 -10.15
C HIS A 113 -11.07 -7.28 -9.26
N ARG A 114 -10.78 -5.97 -9.21
CA ARG A 114 -9.67 -5.43 -8.42
C ARG A 114 -9.99 -5.36 -6.93
N VAL A 115 -11.21 -4.96 -6.58
CA VAL A 115 -11.70 -4.99 -5.20
C VAL A 115 -11.72 -6.42 -4.68
N GLY A 116 -12.21 -7.38 -5.48
CA GLY A 116 -12.20 -8.80 -5.10
C GLY A 116 -10.79 -9.31 -4.83
N GLU A 117 -9.82 -8.91 -5.65
CA GLU A 117 -8.42 -9.26 -5.42
C GLU A 117 -7.84 -8.59 -4.15
N VAL A 118 -8.13 -7.32 -3.91
CA VAL A 118 -7.73 -6.65 -2.66
C VAL A 118 -8.30 -7.37 -1.45
N GLN A 119 -9.59 -7.69 -1.48
CA GLN A 119 -10.30 -8.40 -0.41
C GLN A 119 -9.83 -9.85 -0.22
N GLN A 120 -9.24 -10.46 -1.27
CA GLN A 120 -8.64 -11.79 -1.17
C GLN A 120 -7.32 -11.79 -0.38
N PHE A 121 -6.52 -10.72 -0.49
CA PHE A 121 -5.17 -10.65 0.09
C PHE A 121 -5.07 -9.78 1.35
N SER A 122 -6.13 -9.04 1.68
CA SER A 122 -6.18 -8.14 2.84
C SER A 122 -7.60 -8.06 3.40
N ALA A 123 -7.71 -7.87 4.72
CA ALA A 123 -8.98 -7.58 5.38
C ALA A 123 -9.30 -6.09 5.27
N ILE A 124 -10.59 -5.76 5.16
CA ILE A 124 -11.07 -4.37 5.08
C ILE A 124 -10.59 -3.55 6.28
N THR A 125 -10.51 -4.17 7.46
CA THR A 125 -10.04 -3.53 8.71
C THR A 125 -8.55 -3.19 8.73
N GLU A 126 -7.77 -3.67 7.75
CA GLU A 126 -6.36 -3.32 7.59
C GLU A 126 -6.17 -2.04 6.74
N TRP A 127 -7.23 -1.53 6.10
CA TRP A 127 -7.19 -0.34 5.26
C TRP A 127 -7.55 0.93 6.02
N ALA A 128 -6.76 1.98 5.83
CA ALA A 128 -6.98 3.28 6.45
C ALA A 128 -6.61 4.43 5.51
N HIS A 129 -7.22 5.58 5.78
CA HIS A 129 -6.90 6.82 5.07
C HIS A 129 -5.62 7.45 5.62
N VAL A 130 -4.79 7.96 4.71
CA VAL A 130 -3.66 8.85 5.03
C VAL A 130 -3.82 10.13 4.22
N ASN A 131 -3.49 11.30 4.78
CA ASN A 131 -3.51 12.53 3.99
C ASN A 131 -2.41 12.44 2.91
N SER A 132 -2.65 13.01 1.73
CA SER A 132 -1.65 13.00 0.65
C SER A 132 -0.31 13.62 1.06
N GLU A 133 -0.32 14.64 1.92
CA GLU A 133 0.89 15.29 2.45
C GLU A 133 1.70 14.38 3.39
N ASP A 134 1.02 13.46 4.07
CA ASP A 134 1.61 12.48 4.99
C ASP A 134 1.91 11.14 4.30
N ASN A 135 1.62 11.03 2.99
CA ASN A 135 1.82 9.82 2.21
C ASN A 135 3.27 9.76 1.69
N PRO A 136 4.15 8.90 2.23
CA PRO A 136 5.52 8.79 1.75
C PRO A 136 5.61 8.31 0.29
N ALA A 137 4.53 7.74 -0.27
CA ALA A 137 4.47 7.30 -1.65
C ALA A 137 4.36 8.43 -2.68
N ASP A 138 3.83 9.57 -2.24
CA ASP A 138 3.53 10.72 -3.07
C ASP A 138 4.78 11.50 -3.51
N VAL A 139 5.84 11.48 -2.69
CA VAL A 139 7.16 12.05 -3.05
C VAL A 139 7.72 11.43 -4.34
N HIS A 140 7.45 10.15 -4.60
CA HIS A 140 7.94 9.47 -5.79
C HIS A 140 6.94 9.48 -6.96
N SER A 141 5.64 9.61 -6.70
CA SER A 141 4.62 9.69 -7.75
C SER A 141 4.53 11.10 -8.38
N ARG A 142 5.04 12.13 -7.72
CA ARG A 142 5.09 13.50 -8.28
C ARG A 142 6.25 13.75 -9.23
N GLY A 143 7.21 12.82 -9.31
CA GLY A 143 8.43 12.97 -10.10
C GLY A 143 9.38 13.96 -9.44
N CYS A 144 10.53 13.49 -8.95
CA CYS A 144 11.61 14.39 -8.61
C CYS A 144 12.22 14.91 -9.92
N SER A 145 12.22 16.22 -10.12
CA SER A 145 13.15 16.85 -11.06
C SER A 145 14.57 16.48 -10.61
N PRO A 146 15.46 15.98 -11.48
CA PRO A 146 16.86 15.80 -11.12
C PRO A 146 17.42 17.16 -10.71
N LYS A 147 18.16 17.19 -9.59
CA LYS A 147 19.07 18.30 -9.30
C LYS A 147 20.42 17.99 -9.93
#